data_AF-A0AA38WES9-F1
#
_entry.id   AF-A0AA38WES9-F1
#
_cell.length_a   1.000
_cell.length_b   1.000
_cell.length_c   1.000
_cell.angle_alpha   90.00
_cell.angle_beta   90.00
_cell.angle_gamma   90.00
#
_symmetry.space_group_name_H-M   'P 1'
#
loop_
_entity.id
_entity.type
_entity.pdbx_description
1 polymer ?
#
loop_
_entity_poly.entity_id
_entity_poly.type
_entity_poly.pdbx_seq_one_letter_code
_entity_poly.pdbx_strand_id
1 'polypeptide(L)'
;MKFKDDKLGRQPDKGSRVVSMAIMFVLLCGFSFYLGGMFCSERNKLPTEPIARAVDSKEPVVASGPLQVKSVSFPECSVDLQDYTPCTDPRRWSKYSQHRLTFLERHCPAIFERKECLIPPPDGYKEPIRWPKSKDECWYRNVPYDWINKQKSNQHWLRKEGEKFYFPGGGTMFRNGVSSYVDLMQNLIPGMKDGTVRTAIDTGCGVASWGGDLLDRGILTVSLAPRDNHEAQVQFALERGIPAMLGILSTQRLPFPSNSFDMAHCSRCLIPWTEFGGIYLLEVHRILRPGGFFVLSGPPIDYEQRWQGWNTTFEDQKANHERLEELLASMCFKLYNTKDAIAVWQKSEDNDCYKKLDTPDYYPPICDDGTEPDAAWYAPLRPCLVVPNPRFTKMSLSSVPKWPERLHVVPDRMRGVHGGSAGSFGRDDIKWKKRVEHYKKLLPVLGTDKIRNVMDMNTVFGGFAAALIDDPLWVMNVVSSYALNSLAVVYDRGLIGTLHDWCEAFSTYPRTYDLLHVESLFTSESHRCDMKYVLLEMDRILRPTGYTIIRESTYFLDAINTIAKALRWDCHVEETEDGSEKEKVLICQKKLWYSQQNS
;
A
#
# COMPACT_ATOMS: atom_id res chain seq x y z
N MET A 1 16.92 -17.32 -32.68
CA MET A 1 18.20 -17.24 -33.45
C MET A 1 18.91 -18.58 -33.27
N LYS A 2 19.22 -19.29 -34.37
CA LYS A 2 19.83 -20.64 -34.36
C LYS A 2 21.34 -20.54 -34.08
N PHE A 3 21.86 -21.41 -33.22
CA PHE A 3 23.31 -21.68 -33.12
C PHE A 3 23.61 -23.09 -33.67
N LYS A 4 24.72 -23.19 -34.41
CA LYS A 4 25.31 -24.41 -34.98
C LYS A 4 26.69 -24.59 -34.34
N ASP A 5 27.00 -25.85 -34.03
CA ASP A 5 28.26 -26.35 -33.47
C ASP A 5 29.48 -26.18 -34.39
N ASP A 6 30.69 -26.09 -33.80
CA ASP A 6 31.74 -27.09 -34.09
C ASP A 6 32.93 -27.10 -33.08
N LYS A 7 33.25 -28.34 -32.67
CA LYS A 7 34.56 -29.01 -32.41
C LYS A 7 35.50 -28.73 -31.20
N LEU A 8 35.59 -29.83 -30.41
CA LEU A 8 36.70 -30.49 -29.71
C LEU A 8 38.13 -29.90 -29.75
N GLY A 9 38.68 -29.72 -28.54
CA GLY A 9 40.12 -29.63 -28.24
C GLY A 9 40.47 -30.40 -26.95
N ARG A 10 41.65 -31.05 -26.95
CA ARG A 10 42.20 -32.04 -26.00
C ARG A 10 42.20 -31.63 -24.51
N GLN A 11 41.94 -32.61 -23.62
CA GLN A 11 42.09 -32.49 -22.16
C GLN A 11 43.57 -32.48 -21.70
N PRO A 12 43.93 -31.65 -20.69
CA PRO A 12 45.07 -31.91 -19.82
C PRO A 12 44.63 -32.29 -18.38
N ASP A 13 45.50 -33.04 -17.72
CA ASP A 13 45.36 -33.67 -16.39
C ASP A 13 44.64 -32.84 -15.31
N LYS A 14 43.56 -33.41 -14.78
CA LYS A 14 42.70 -32.81 -13.72
C LYS A 14 43.23 -32.98 -12.29
N GLY A 15 44.27 -33.79 -12.06
CA GLY A 15 44.75 -34.08 -10.70
C GLY A 15 45.57 -32.95 -10.05
N SER A 16 46.40 -32.25 -10.83
CA SER A 16 47.39 -31.30 -10.29
C SER A 16 46.82 -29.91 -9.95
N ARG A 17 45.81 -29.44 -10.70
CA ARG A 17 45.20 -28.12 -10.49
C ARG A 17 44.31 -28.03 -9.25
N VAL A 18 43.62 -29.11 -8.89
CA VAL A 18 42.68 -29.11 -7.75
C VAL A 18 43.44 -29.06 -6.42
N VAL A 19 44.57 -29.77 -6.33
CA VAL A 19 45.44 -29.75 -5.13
C VAL A 19 46.08 -28.36 -4.96
N SER A 20 46.51 -27.72 -6.06
CA SER A 20 47.10 -26.38 -6.02
C SER A 20 46.09 -25.28 -5.64
N MET A 21 44.83 -25.37 -6.11
CA MET A 21 43.78 -24.41 -5.71
C MET A 21 43.31 -24.61 -4.27
N ALA A 22 43.24 -25.85 -3.78
CA ALA A 22 42.86 -26.13 -2.39
C ALA A 22 43.92 -25.61 -1.39
N ILE A 23 45.21 -25.78 -1.71
CA ILE A 23 46.30 -25.24 -0.89
C ILE A 23 46.29 -23.70 -0.87
N MET A 24 46.04 -23.06 -2.02
CA MET A 24 45.91 -21.60 -2.09
C MET A 24 44.72 -21.07 -1.30
N PHE A 25 43.59 -21.77 -1.29
CA PHE A 25 42.40 -21.37 -0.54
C PHE A 25 42.62 -21.49 0.97
N VAL A 26 43.27 -22.57 1.43
CA VAL A 26 43.61 -22.75 2.85
C VAL A 26 44.63 -21.71 3.32
N LEU A 27 45.61 -21.36 2.48
CA LEU A 27 46.57 -20.30 2.80
C LEU A 27 45.91 -18.91 2.86
N LEU A 28 44.97 -18.61 1.95
CA LEU A 28 44.20 -17.35 1.97
C LEU A 28 43.29 -17.23 3.20
N CYS A 29 42.63 -18.33 3.61
CA CYS A 29 41.83 -18.37 4.83
C CYS A 29 42.71 -18.23 6.09
N GLY A 30 43.87 -18.91 6.13
CA GLY A 30 44.83 -18.79 7.23
C GLY A 30 45.42 -17.38 7.36
N PHE A 31 45.74 -16.73 6.24
CA PHE A 31 46.25 -15.36 6.22
C PHE A 31 45.19 -14.34 6.66
N SER A 32 43.93 -14.54 6.26
CA SER A 32 42.80 -13.69 6.68
C SER A 32 42.50 -13.83 8.18
N PHE A 33 42.62 -15.04 8.73
CA PHE A 33 42.43 -15.29 10.16
C PHE A 33 43.59 -14.71 11.00
N TYR A 34 44.83 -14.80 10.50
CA TYR A 34 46.01 -14.22 11.15
C TYR A 34 45.97 -12.68 11.15
N LEU A 35 45.58 -12.05 10.03
CA LEU A 35 45.38 -10.60 9.95
C LEU A 35 44.20 -10.13 10.80
N GLY A 36 43.10 -10.88 10.86
CA GLY A 36 41.97 -10.60 11.75
C GLY A 36 42.33 -10.68 13.23
N GLY A 37 43.20 -11.62 13.61
CA GLY A 37 43.74 -11.75 14.97
C GLY A 37 44.68 -10.62 15.36
N MET A 38 45.54 -10.16 14.45
CA MET A 38 46.42 -9.00 14.69
C MET A 38 45.65 -7.68 14.79
N PHE A 39 44.66 -7.44 13.92
CA PHE A 39 43.87 -6.20 13.94
C PHE A 39 42.87 -6.11 15.12
N CYS A 40 42.44 -7.24 15.67
CA CYS A 40 41.61 -7.27 16.90
C CYS A 40 42.44 -7.19 18.19
N SER A 41 43.75 -7.44 18.15
CA SER A 41 44.59 -7.42 19.36
C SER A 41 45.21 -6.05 19.69
N GLU A 42 45.21 -5.08 18.78
CA GLU A 42 45.81 -3.76 19.00
C GLU A 42 44.85 -2.66 19.48
N ARG A 43 43.54 -2.93 19.64
CA ARG A 43 42.58 -1.94 20.13
C ARG A 43 42.35 -1.91 21.64
N ASN A 44 42.99 -2.81 22.39
CA ASN A 44 42.91 -2.86 23.86
C ASN A 44 44.28 -2.64 24.49
N LYS A 45 44.76 -1.39 24.50
CA LYS A 45 45.78 -0.88 25.44
C LYS A 45 46.02 0.61 25.23
N LEU A 46 45.43 1.45 26.08
CA LEU A 46 45.92 2.76 26.56
C LEU A 46 45.18 3.08 27.87
N PRO A 47 45.78 3.84 28.80
CA PRO A 47 45.86 3.50 30.21
C PRO A 47 44.83 4.25 31.06
N THR A 48 44.37 3.60 32.12
CA THR A 48 43.61 4.20 33.23
C THR A 48 44.54 4.95 34.17
N GLU A 49 44.43 6.28 34.23
CA GLU A 49 44.60 7.07 35.45
C GLU A 49 43.60 8.25 35.50
N PRO A 50 43.18 8.68 36.71
CA PRO A 50 41.90 9.35 36.91
C PRO A 50 42.03 10.88 36.83
N ILE A 51 41.33 11.49 35.88
CA ILE A 51 41.10 12.94 35.89
C ILE A 51 39.66 13.17 36.36
N ALA A 52 39.53 13.47 37.65
CA ALA A 52 38.34 14.12 38.19
C ALA A 52 38.21 15.51 37.58
N ARG A 53 37.11 15.78 36.87
CA ARG A 53 36.46 17.09 36.76
C ARG A 53 35.08 16.96 36.13
N ALA A 54 34.07 17.09 37.00
CA ALA A 54 32.69 17.52 36.77
C ALA A 54 32.14 17.34 35.34
N VAL A 55 31.45 16.22 35.11
CA VAL A 55 30.31 16.22 34.19
C VAL A 55 29.20 16.94 34.93
N ASP A 56 29.07 18.23 34.63
CA ASP A 56 27.86 18.95 34.91
C ASP A 56 26.77 18.22 34.15
N SER A 57 25.91 17.53 34.90
CA SER A 57 24.71 16.90 34.40
C SER A 57 23.83 18.04 33.94
N LYS A 58 23.96 18.43 32.67
CA LYS A 58 22.89 19.18 32.03
C LYS A 58 21.68 18.26 32.03
N GLU A 59 20.82 18.52 33.00
CA GLU A 59 19.40 18.19 32.94
C GLU A 59 18.92 18.33 31.49
N PRO A 60 17.99 17.47 31.02
CA PRO A 60 17.34 17.75 29.77
C PRO A 60 16.71 19.13 29.94
N VAL A 61 17.20 20.11 29.18
CA VAL A 61 16.53 21.40 29.06
C VAL A 61 15.19 21.05 28.42
N VAL A 62 14.19 20.87 29.26
CA VAL A 62 12.79 20.97 28.89
C VAL A 62 12.67 22.40 28.40
N ALA A 63 12.85 22.60 27.10
CA ALA A 63 12.46 23.84 26.45
C ALA A 63 10.94 23.92 26.64
N SER A 64 10.52 24.65 27.68
CA SER A 64 9.13 24.83 28.10
C SER A 64 8.36 25.78 27.17
N GLY A 65 8.91 26.09 25.99
CA GLY A 65 8.32 26.95 24.98
C GLY A 65 7.90 26.16 23.74
N PRO A 66 6.92 26.68 22.96
CA PRO A 66 6.55 26.10 21.67
C PRO A 66 7.77 26.00 20.74
N LEU A 67 7.78 24.98 19.88
CA LEU A 67 8.75 24.85 18.81
C LEU A 67 8.58 26.01 17.84
N GLN A 68 9.59 26.88 17.78
CA GLN A 68 9.63 27.98 16.83
C GLN A 68 10.48 27.59 15.62
N VAL A 69 9.91 27.74 14.43
CA VAL A 69 10.61 27.51 13.15
C VAL A 69 10.69 28.85 12.42
N LYS A 70 11.82 29.11 11.76
CA LYS A 70 11.98 30.31 10.94
C LYS A 70 10.96 30.30 9.80
N SER A 71 10.53 31.47 9.37
CA SER A 71 9.71 31.61 8.16
C SER A 71 10.43 30.93 6.99
N VAL A 72 9.70 30.07 6.28
CA VAL A 72 10.15 29.34 5.10
C VAL A 72 9.32 29.80 3.92
N SER A 73 9.91 29.84 2.73
CA SER A 73 9.19 30.04 1.48
C SER A 73 9.44 28.85 0.56
N PHE A 74 8.37 28.27 0.02
CA PHE A 74 8.48 27.19 -0.96
C PHE A 74 8.26 27.76 -2.38
N PRO A 75 9.24 27.63 -3.29
CA PRO A 75 9.03 27.99 -4.69
C PRO A 75 8.01 27.06 -5.35
N GLU A 76 7.53 27.44 -6.53
CA GLU A 76 6.71 26.57 -7.37
C GLU A 76 7.58 25.53 -8.06
N CYS A 77 7.15 24.28 -8.06
CA CYS A 77 7.75 23.26 -8.90
C CYS A 77 7.41 23.54 -10.38
N SER A 78 8.28 23.10 -11.28
CA SER A 78 8.01 23.13 -12.72
C SER A 78 6.76 22.31 -13.07
N VAL A 79 6.05 22.73 -14.12
CA VAL A 79 4.77 22.15 -14.55
C VAL A 79 4.89 20.67 -14.98
N ASP A 80 6.06 20.21 -15.40
CA ASP A 80 6.33 18.79 -15.69
C ASP A 80 6.22 17.89 -14.45
N LEU A 81 6.25 18.48 -13.25
CA LEU A 81 6.09 17.78 -11.98
C LEU A 81 4.64 17.70 -11.51
N GLN A 82 3.65 18.16 -12.29
CA GLN A 82 2.23 18.14 -11.90
C GLN A 82 1.76 16.73 -11.44
N ASP A 83 2.31 15.66 -12.02
CA ASP A 83 1.98 14.28 -11.68
C ASP A 83 3.15 13.59 -10.98
N TYR A 84 4.00 14.32 -10.27
CA TYR A 84 5.20 13.77 -9.63
C TYR A 84 4.87 12.79 -8.49
N THR A 85 5.37 11.56 -8.61
CA THR A 85 5.31 10.52 -7.57
C THR A 85 6.74 10.17 -7.13
N PRO A 86 7.27 10.78 -6.05
CA PRO A 86 8.71 10.78 -5.79
C PRO A 86 9.34 9.38 -5.77
N CYS A 87 8.67 8.42 -5.14
CA CYS A 87 9.17 7.06 -5.01
C CYS A 87 8.83 6.13 -6.17
N THR A 88 8.02 6.54 -7.14
CA THR A 88 7.71 5.74 -8.33
C THR A 88 7.98 6.54 -9.61
N ASP A 89 8.92 7.47 -9.54
CA ASP A 89 9.26 8.38 -10.64
C ASP A 89 9.88 7.61 -11.82
N PRO A 90 9.25 7.63 -13.01
CA PRO A 90 9.76 6.95 -14.19
C PRO A 90 11.19 7.36 -14.60
N ARG A 91 11.60 8.57 -14.26
CA ARG A 91 12.95 9.08 -14.54
C ARG A 91 14.04 8.33 -13.77
N ARG A 92 13.67 7.56 -12.73
CA ARG A 92 14.61 6.75 -11.94
C ARG A 92 14.69 5.30 -12.41
N TRP A 93 13.76 4.83 -13.26
CA TRP A 93 13.66 3.41 -13.66
C TRP A 93 14.94 2.83 -14.25
N SER A 94 15.68 3.62 -15.04
CA SER A 94 16.94 3.18 -15.68
C SER A 94 18.04 2.78 -14.69
N LYS A 95 17.91 3.16 -13.41
CA LYS A 95 18.85 2.81 -12.34
C LYS A 95 18.59 1.44 -11.71
N TYR A 96 17.49 0.78 -12.06
CA TYR A 96 17.02 -0.43 -11.38
C TYR A 96 16.81 -1.60 -12.35
N SER A 97 16.82 -2.82 -11.80
CA SER A 97 16.73 -4.04 -12.58
C SER A 97 15.36 -4.24 -13.22
N GLN A 98 15.34 -4.75 -14.45
CA GLN A 98 14.13 -5.25 -15.11
C GLN A 98 13.66 -6.60 -14.54
N HIS A 99 14.56 -7.33 -13.86
CA HIS A 99 14.22 -8.61 -13.25
C HIS A 99 13.08 -8.43 -12.24
N ARG A 100 12.04 -9.27 -12.38
CA ARG A 100 10.82 -9.24 -11.56
C ARG A 100 10.13 -7.87 -11.51
N LEU A 101 10.38 -7.00 -12.50
CA LEU A 101 9.86 -5.63 -12.57
C LEU A 101 10.29 -4.75 -11.39
N THR A 102 11.47 -5.01 -10.81
CA THR A 102 12.00 -4.26 -9.66
C THR A 102 12.05 -2.75 -9.93
N PHE A 103 12.29 -2.31 -11.16
CA PHE A 103 12.27 -0.89 -11.53
C PHE A 103 10.93 -0.18 -11.32
N LEU A 104 9.80 -0.90 -11.30
CA LEU A 104 8.46 -0.34 -11.00
C LEU A 104 8.16 -0.28 -9.49
N GLU A 105 9.04 -0.83 -8.65
CA GLU A 105 8.90 -0.71 -7.20
C GLU A 105 9.13 0.74 -6.71
N ARG A 106 8.84 0.90 -5.43
CA ARG A 106 9.13 2.11 -4.67
C ARG A 106 10.65 2.31 -4.51
N HIS A 107 11.15 3.36 -5.14
CA HIS A 107 12.54 3.85 -5.11
C HIS A 107 12.60 5.33 -4.72
N CYS A 108 12.51 5.62 -3.43
CA CYS A 108 12.43 7.00 -2.96
C CYS A 108 13.73 7.80 -3.17
N PRO A 109 13.61 9.12 -3.42
CA PRO A 109 14.76 10.00 -3.46
C PRO A 109 15.41 10.12 -2.08
N ALA A 110 16.74 10.16 -2.07
CA ALA A 110 17.50 10.53 -0.88
C ALA A 110 17.16 11.99 -0.48
N ILE A 111 17.41 12.35 0.78
CA ILE A 111 16.99 13.66 1.34
C ILE A 111 17.45 14.84 0.46
N PHE A 112 18.69 14.83 -0.04
CA PHE A 112 19.23 15.90 -0.88
C PHE A 112 18.64 15.96 -2.30
N GLU A 113 17.93 14.92 -2.75
CA GLU A 113 17.22 14.89 -4.04
C GLU A 113 15.74 15.31 -3.90
N ARG A 114 15.24 15.43 -2.66
CA ARG A 114 13.84 15.77 -2.41
C ARG A 114 13.55 17.18 -2.88
N LYS A 115 12.36 17.34 -3.47
CA LYS A 115 11.89 18.63 -3.94
C LYS A 115 11.33 19.43 -2.77
N GLU A 116 11.87 20.63 -2.58
CA GLU A 116 11.35 21.62 -1.62
C GLU A 116 10.55 22.69 -2.36
N CYS A 117 9.53 22.28 -3.11
CA CYS A 117 8.68 23.17 -3.89
C CYS A 117 7.23 22.69 -3.88
N LEU A 118 6.29 23.60 -4.17
CA LEU A 118 4.87 23.28 -4.25
C LEU A 118 4.54 22.73 -5.64
N ILE A 119 3.93 21.55 -5.68
CA ILE A 119 3.55 20.89 -6.94
C ILE A 119 2.32 21.60 -7.52
N PRO A 120 2.40 22.19 -8.73
CA PRO A 120 1.27 22.89 -9.31
C PRO A 120 0.16 21.91 -9.71
N PRO A 121 -1.12 22.32 -9.60
CA PRO A 121 -2.19 21.60 -10.28
C PRO A 121 -2.07 21.76 -11.81
N PRO A 122 -2.67 20.85 -12.60
CA PRO A 122 -2.74 21.01 -14.04
C PRO A 122 -3.43 22.31 -14.46
N ASP A 123 -3.08 22.81 -15.64
CA ASP A 123 -3.75 23.98 -16.21
C ASP A 123 -5.25 23.73 -16.43
N GLY A 124 -6.07 24.63 -15.91
CA GLY A 124 -7.52 24.50 -15.93
C GLY A 124 -8.09 23.45 -14.97
N TYR A 125 -7.33 23.05 -13.92
CA TYR A 125 -7.84 22.18 -12.85
C TYR A 125 -9.18 22.69 -12.30
N LYS A 126 -10.11 21.75 -12.09
CA LYS A 126 -11.45 22.00 -11.55
C LYS A 126 -11.65 21.24 -10.25
N GLU A 127 -12.52 21.74 -9.40
CA GLU A 127 -12.95 20.98 -8.23
C GLU A 127 -13.57 19.64 -8.66
N PRO A 128 -13.23 18.51 -8.01
CA PRO A 128 -13.72 17.19 -8.39
C PRO A 128 -15.24 17.12 -8.43
N ILE A 129 -15.76 16.27 -9.34
CA ILE A 129 -17.19 15.98 -9.40
C ILE A 129 -17.60 15.31 -8.07
N ARG A 130 -18.77 15.68 -7.53
CA ARG A 130 -19.23 15.16 -6.24
C ARG A 130 -19.67 13.70 -6.35
N TRP A 131 -19.46 12.95 -5.28
CA TRP A 131 -19.96 11.58 -5.12
C TRP A 131 -21.50 11.60 -5.03
N PRO A 132 -22.23 10.62 -5.61
CA PRO A 132 -21.76 9.41 -6.30
C PRO A 132 -21.46 9.61 -7.78
N LYS A 133 -21.72 10.80 -8.34
CA LYS A 133 -21.58 11.04 -9.78
C LYS A 133 -20.14 10.89 -10.27
N SER A 134 -19.16 11.24 -9.44
CA SER A 134 -17.74 11.03 -9.74
C SER A 134 -17.35 9.59 -9.99
N LYS A 135 -18.15 8.61 -9.53
CA LYS A 135 -17.93 7.21 -9.85
C LYS A 135 -17.89 6.98 -11.36
N ASP A 136 -18.71 7.68 -12.14
CA ASP A 136 -18.89 7.41 -13.58
C ASP A 136 -18.30 8.49 -14.49
N GLU A 137 -17.93 9.66 -13.93
CA GLU A 137 -17.33 10.76 -14.69
C GLU A 137 -16.27 11.54 -13.91
N CYS A 138 -15.26 12.07 -14.61
CA CYS A 138 -14.31 13.04 -14.04
C CYS A 138 -13.93 14.14 -15.04
N TRP A 139 -13.32 15.22 -14.56
CA TRP A 139 -12.85 16.30 -15.42
C TRP A 139 -11.61 15.90 -16.21
N TYR A 140 -11.63 16.12 -17.52
CA TYR A 140 -10.46 15.89 -18.39
C TYR A 140 -9.24 16.69 -17.90
N ARG A 141 -9.44 17.95 -17.53
CA ARG A 141 -8.34 18.84 -17.08
C ARG A 141 -7.66 18.39 -15.79
N ASN A 142 -8.31 17.55 -14.98
CA ASN A 142 -7.72 17.05 -13.74
C ASN A 142 -6.73 15.89 -14.00
N VAL A 143 -6.87 15.20 -15.14
CA VAL A 143 -6.03 14.06 -15.56
C VAL A 143 -5.80 14.14 -17.09
N PRO A 144 -5.04 15.13 -17.62
CA PRO A 144 -5.07 15.53 -19.02
C PRO A 144 -4.25 14.62 -19.97
N TYR A 145 -4.56 13.33 -20.02
CA TYR A 145 -3.86 12.34 -20.84
C TYR A 145 -4.67 11.92 -22.08
N ASP A 146 -4.50 12.63 -23.20
CA ASP A 146 -5.27 12.39 -24.44
C ASP A 146 -4.94 11.06 -25.13
N TRP A 147 -3.72 10.56 -24.98
CA TRP A 147 -3.26 9.36 -25.67
C TRP A 147 -3.99 8.10 -25.16
N ILE A 148 -4.41 8.10 -23.89
CA ILE A 148 -5.10 6.99 -23.23
C ILE A 148 -6.44 6.68 -23.91
N ASN A 149 -7.17 7.72 -24.32
CA ASN A 149 -8.43 7.59 -25.07
C ASN A 149 -8.21 6.95 -26.46
N LYS A 150 -7.01 7.11 -27.05
CA LYS A 150 -6.68 6.57 -28.37
C LYS A 150 -6.22 5.11 -28.33
N GLN A 151 -5.50 4.69 -27.27
CA GLN A 151 -4.84 3.38 -27.25
C GLN A 151 -5.75 2.18 -26.94
N LYS A 152 -7.00 2.37 -26.50
CA LYS A 152 -7.92 1.27 -26.13
C LYS A 152 -9.40 1.64 -26.37
N SER A 153 -9.69 2.50 -27.35
CA SER A 153 -11.03 3.04 -27.61
C SER A 153 -12.09 1.96 -27.87
N ASN A 154 -11.68 0.88 -28.52
CA ASN A 154 -12.46 -0.33 -28.83
C ASN A 154 -12.80 -1.20 -27.60
N GLN A 155 -12.27 -0.91 -26.42
CA GLN A 155 -12.62 -1.62 -25.18
C GLN A 155 -13.69 -0.91 -24.33
N HIS A 156 -14.17 0.27 -24.75
CA HIS A 156 -15.23 1.03 -24.07
C HIS A 156 -15.06 1.11 -22.55
N TRP A 157 -13.87 1.42 -22.07
CA TRP A 157 -13.56 1.54 -20.63
C TRP A 157 -13.42 3.00 -20.19
N LEU A 158 -13.06 3.89 -21.13
CA LEU A 158 -12.94 5.33 -20.99
C LEU A 158 -13.46 5.99 -22.26
N ARG A 159 -14.26 7.05 -22.12
CA ARG A 159 -14.73 7.88 -23.24
C ARG A 159 -14.57 9.35 -22.89
N LYS A 160 -13.92 10.14 -23.74
CA LYS A 160 -13.89 11.61 -23.61
C LYS A 160 -15.07 12.22 -24.36
N GLU A 161 -15.88 13.03 -23.68
CA GLU A 161 -16.89 13.89 -24.31
C GLU A 161 -16.84 15.30 -23.71
N GLY A 162 -16.63 16.31 -24.54
CA GLY A 162 -16.43 17.68 -24.09
C GLY A 162 -15.28 17.79 -23.09
N GLU A 163 -15.57 18.34 -21.91
CA GLU A 163 -14.60 18.53 -20.82
C GLU A 163 -14.53 17.36 -19.83
N LYS A 164 -15.21 16.25 -20.10
CA LYS A 164 -15.31 15.12 -19.18
C LYS A 164 -14.82 13.82 -19.78
N PHE A 165 -14.29 12.99 -18.90
CA PHE A 165 -14.13 11.57 -19.11
C PHE A 165 -15.31 10.82 -18.48
N TYR A 166 -15.79 9.80 -19.17
CA TYR A 166 -16.82 8.88 -18.73
C TYR A 166 -16.26 7.46 -18.64
N PHE A 167 -16.70 6.72 -17.62
CA PHE A 167 -16.23 5.38 -17.29
C PHE A 167 -17.37 4.36 -17.40
N PRO A 168 -17.76 3.96 -18.61
CA PRO A 168 -18.86 3.00 -18.84
C PRO A 168 -18.63 1.60 -18.26
N GLY A 169 -17.50 1.34 -17.61
CA GLY A 169 -17.22 0.06 -16.95
C GLY A 169 -16.89 -1.09 -17.90
N GLY A 170 -16.71 -0.83 -19.20
CA GLY A 170 -16.26 -1.82 -20.16
C GLY A 170 -14.79 -2.19 -19.99
N GLY A 171 -14.37 -3.19 -20.75
CA GLY A 171 -13.00 -3.71 -20.73
C GLY A 171 -12.95 -5.09 -21.37
N THR A 172 -11.75 -5.64 -21.54
CA THR A 172 -11.62 -6.93 -22.23
C THR A 172 -12.32 -8.07 -21.49
N MET A 173 -12.31 -8.05 -20.15
CA MET A 173 -13.06 -9.00 -19.31
C MET A 173 -14.47 -8.51 -18.94
N PHE A 174 -14.77 -7.22 -19.16
CA PHE A 174 -16.05 -6.59 -18.83
C PHE A 174 -16.85 -6.29 -20.12
N ARG A 175 -17.02 -7.29 -20.99
CA ARG A 175 -17.66 -7.10 -22.32
C ARG A 175 -19.09 -6.55 -22.23
N ASN A 176 -19.82 -6.94 -21.19
CA ASN A 176 -21.19 -6.49 -20.91
C ASN A 176 -21.22 -5.43 -19.80
N GLY A 177 -20.08 -4.78 -19.51
CA GLY A 177 -19.91 -3.89 -18.37
C GLY A 177 -19.48 -4.61 -17.09
N VAL A 178 -18.91 -3.85 -16.16
CA VAL A 178 -18.36 -4.38 -14.90
C VAL A 178 -19.44 -4.94 -13.99
N SER A 179 -20.63 -4.35 -13.95
CA SER A 179 -21.72 -4.82 -13.08
C SER A 179 -22.16 -6.24 -13.42
N SER A 180 -22.29 -6.58 -14.71
CA SER A 180 -22.61 -7.96 -15.12
C SER A 180 -21.51 -8.96 -14.74
N TYR A 181 -20.25 -8.55 -14.76
CA TYR A 181 -19.14 -9.38 -14.29
C TYR A 181 -19.22 -9.61 -12.78
N VAL A 182 -19.51 -8.57 -12.00
CA VAL A 182 -19.64 -8.69 -10.54
C VAL A 182 -20.90 -9.48 -10.16
N ASP A 183 -22.01 -9.37 -10.90
CA ASP A 183 -23.20 -10.21 -10.71
C ASP A 183 -22.88 -11.70 -10.91
N LEU A 184 -22.07 -12.02 -11.93
CA LEU A 184 -21.57 -13.38 -12.13
C LEU A 184 -20.73 -13.85 -10.94
N MET A 185 -19.81 -13.01 -10.45
CA MET A 185 -19.00 -13.32 -9.27
C MET A 185 -19.86 -13.56 -8.03
N GLN A 186 -20.91 -12.78 -7.80
CA GLN A 186 -21.82 -12.97 -6.68
C GLN A 186 -22.57 -14.32 -6.74
N ASN A 187 -22.77 -14.88 -7.92
CA ASN A 187 -23.33 -16.22 -8.07
C ASN A 187 -22.29 -17.31 -7.77
N LEU A 188 -21.01 -17.06 -8.09
CA LEU A 188 -19.91 -17.96 -7.75
C LEU A 188 -19.51 -17.89 -6.27
N ILE A 189 -19.69 -16.74 -5.62
CA ILE A 189 -19.26 -16.45 -4.25
C ILE A 189 -20.46 -15.88 -3.48
N PRO A 190 -21.32 -16.73 -2.89
CA PRO A 190 -22.49 -16.27 -2.14
C PRO A 190 -22.16 -15.31 -0.99
N GLY A 191 -20.96 -15.43 -0.40
CA GLY A 191 -20.47 -14.53 0.67
C GLY A 191 -20.30 -13.07 0.26
N MET A 192 -20.42 -12.73 -1.03
CA MET A 192 -20.48 -11.34 -1.51
C MET A 192 -21.86 -10.69 -1.32
N LYS A 193 -22.89 -11.45 -0.89
CA LYS A 193 -24.27 -10.95 -0.72
C LYS A 193 -24.67 -10.72 0.73
N ASP A 194 -23.94 -11.28 1.69
CA ASP A 194 -24.38 -11.38 3.10
C ASP A 194 -23.41 -10.73 4.11
N GLY A 195 -22.43 -9.97 3.62
CA GLY A 195 -21.43 -9.29 4.46
C GLY A 195 -20.28 -10.19 4.92
N THR A 196 -20.21 -11.45 4.48
CA THR A 196 -19.04 -12.32 4.74
C THR A 196 -17.79 -11.76 4.09
N VAL A 197 -17.87 -11.39 2.81
CA VAL A 197 -16.78 -10.69 2.11
C VAL A 197 -16.95 -9.19 2.36
N ARG A 198 -15.94 -8.56 2.99
CA ARG A 198 -15.94 -7.12 3.27
C ARG A 198 -14.76 -6.40 2.66
N THR A 199 -13.54 -6.94 2.79
CA THR A 199 -12.32 -6.30 2.25
C THR A 199 -11.78 -7.08 1.07
N ALA A 200 -11.42 -6.37 0.00
CA ALA A 200 -10.82 -6.98 -1.19
C ALA A 200 -9.56 -6.23 -1.66
N ILE A 201 -8.69 -6.94 -2.39
CA ILE A 201 -7.57 -6.35 -3.10
C ILE A 201 -7.69 -6.66 -4.60
N ASP A 202 -7.50 -5.66 -5.44
CA ASP A 202 -7.55 -5.78 -6.90
C ASP A 202 -6.18 -5.46 -7.49
N THR A 203 -5.48 -6.49 -7.97
CA THR A 203 -4.13 -6.34 -8.53
C THR A 203 -4.19 -6.14 -10.04
N GLY A 204 -3.52 -5.11 -10.55
CA GLY A 204 -3.63 -4.72 -11.96
C GLY A 204 -4.99 -4.09 -12.28
N CYS A 205 -5.50 -3.28 -11.36
CA CYS A 205 -6.89 -2.79 -11.30
C CYS A 205 -7.35 -1.89 -12.48
N GLY A 206 -6.44 -1.45 -13.34
CA GLY A 206 -6.77 -0.45 -14.37
C GLY A 206 -7.33 0.82 -13.74
N VAL A 207 -8.49 1.28 -14.23
CA VAL A 207 -9.22 2.44 -13.67
C VAL A 207 -10.09 2.09 -12.47
N ALA A 208 -9.89 0.92 -11.85
CA ALA A 208 -10.60 0.44 -10.67
C ALA A 208 -12.12 0.31 -10.85
N SER A 209 -12.61 0.01 -12.06
CA SER A 209 -14.06 -0.17 -12.28
C SER A 209 -14.64 -1.30 -11.44
N TRP A 210 -13.89 -2.38 -11.21
CA TRP A 210 -14.32 -3.48 -10.35
C TRP A 210 -14.44 -3.04 -8.89
N GLY A 211 -13.40 -2.38 -8.36
CA GLY A 211 -13.44 -1.78 -7.01
C GLY A 211 -14.56 -0.74 -6.85
N GLY A 212 -14.85 0.04 -7.90
CA GLY A 212 -15.95 1.00 -7.92
C GLY A 212 -17.34 0.37 -7.86
N ASP A 213 -17.59 -0.72 -8.60
CA ASP A 213 -18.85 -1.46 -8.56
C ASP A 213 -19.08 -2.14 -7.20
N LEU A 214 -18.00 -2.64 -6.58
CA LEU A 214 -18.04 -3.28 -5.28
C LEU A 214 -18.44 -2.34 -4.13
N LEU A 215 -18.24 -1.02 -4.27
CA LEU A 215 -18.68 -0.05 -3.27
C LEU A 215 -20.20 -0.07 -3.09
N ASP A 216 -20.96 -0.20 -4.18
CA ASP A 216 -22.44 -0.29 -4.13
C ASP A 216 -22.92 -1.60 -3.47
N ARG A 217 -22.02 -2.59 -3.37
CA ARG A 217 -22.27 -3.91 -2.77
C ARG A 217 -21.74 -4.04 -1.36
N GLY A 218 -21.27 -2.93 -0.76
CA GLY A 218 -20.74 -2.90 0.60
C GLY A 218 -19.37 -3.60 0.74
N ILE A 219 -18.61 -3.77 -0.35
CA ILE A 219 -17.28 -4.38 -0.33
C ILE A 219 -16.23 -3.30 -0.57
N LEU A 220 -15.34 -3.12 0.40
CA LEU A 220 -14.28 -2.11 0.36
C LEU A 220 -13.02 -2.69 -0.26
N THR A 221 -12.65 -2.17 -1.42
CA THR A 221 -11.55 -2.69 -2.23
C THR A 221 -10.36 -1.75 -2.23
N VAL A 222 -9.15 -2.29 -2.07
CA VAL A 222 -7.90 -1.58 -2.38
C VAL A 222 -7.49 -1.93 -3.81
N SER A 223 -7.65 -0.99 -4.73
CA SER A 223 -7.20 -1.16 -6.12
C SER A 223 -5.72 -0.81 -6.26
N LEU A 224 -4.91 -1.79 -6.67
CA LEU A 224 -3.45 -1.69 -6.71
C LEU A 224 -2.93 -1.85 -8.15
N ALA A 225 -2.15 -0.88 -8.62
CA ALA A 225 -1.40 -1.00 -9.87
C ALA A 225 -0.10 -0.19 -9.82
N PRO A 226 0.94 -0.59 -10.58
CA PRO A 226 2.15 0.20 -10.70
C PRO A 226 1.87 1.52 -11.41
N ARG A 227 2.76 2.49 -11.22
CA ARG A 227 2.91 3.54 -12.22
C ARG A 227 3.69 2.94 -13.38
N ASP A 228 3.03 2.73 -14.51
CA ASP A 228 3.64 2.12 -15.69
C ASP A 228 3.52 3.05 -16.91
N ASN A 229 3.75 2.51 -18.10
CA ASN A 229 3.57 3.23 -19.36
C ASN A 229 2.10 3.55 -19.69
N HIS A 230 1.13 3.08 -18.90
CA HIS A 230 -0.28 3.48 -18.93
C HIS A 230 -0.60 4.69 -18.03
N GLU A 231 0.46 5.29 -17.46
CA GLU A 231 0.59 6.58 -16.80
C GLU A 231 -0.35 6.89 -15.64
N ALA A 232 -1.67 6.87 -15.82
CA ALA A 232 -2.62 7.55 -14.93
C ALA A 232 -3.83 6.70 -14.49
N GLN A 233 -3.76 5.37 -14.64
CA GLN A 233 -4.89 4.49 -14.32
C GLN A 233 -5.37 4.60 -12.86
N VAL A 234 -4.44 4.53 -11.90
CA VAL A 234 -4.73 4.73 -10.48
C VAL A 234 -5.16 6.17 -10.19
N GLN A 235 -4.62 7.15 -10.90
CA GLN A 235 -5.03 8.55 -10.76
C GLN A 235 -6.51 8.75 -11.14
N PHE A 236 -6.99 8.10 -12.21
CA PHE A 236 -8.42 8.13 -12.56
C PHE A 236 -9.30 7.51 -11.46
N ALA A 237 -8.89 6.38 -10.88
CA ALA A 237 -9.63 5.77 -9.77
C ALA A 237 -9.77 6.74 -8.58
N LEU A 238 -8.66 7.38 -8.21
CA LEU A 238 -8.62 8.37 -7.12
C LEU A 238 -9.42 9.63 -7.44
N GLU A 239 -9.43 10.08 -8.70
CA GLU A 239 -10.26 11.21 -9.16
C GLU A 239 -11.76 10.91 -9.12
N ARG A 240 -12.14 9.65 -9.31
CA ARG A 240 -13.53 9.16 -9.24
C ARG A 240 -14.00 8.89 -7.81
N GLY A 241 -13.11 8.99 -6.82
CA GLY A 241 -13.43 8.68 -5.43
C GLY A 241 -13.39 7.19 -5.07
N ILE A 242 -12.62 6.39 -5.80
CA ILE A 242 -12.46 4.94 -5.61
C ILE A 242 -11.13 4.67 -4.90
N PRO A 243 -11.09 3.84 -3.83
CA PRO A 243 -9.85 3.58 -3.10
C PRO A 243 -8.81 2.87 -3.98
N ALA A 244 -7.65 3.49 -4.14
CA ALA A 244 -6.55 2.95 -4.93
C ALA A 244 -5.18 3.37 -4.40
N MET A 245 -4.14 2.63 -4.79
CA MET A 245 -2.76 2.90 -4.38
C MET A 245 -1.78 2.50 -5.48
N LEU A 246 -0.65 3.19 -5.55
CA LEU A 246 0.46 2.75 -6.38
C LEU A 246 1.20 1.60 -5.70
N GLY A 247 1.35 0.49 -6.42
CA GLY A 247 2.16 -0.63 -5.95
C GLY A 247 2.18 -1.78 -6.93
N ILE A 248 3.13 -2.70 -6.71
CA ILE A 248 3.39 -3.82 -7.60
C ILE A 248 3.81 -5.05 -6.80
N LEU A 249 3.39 -6.22 -7.26
CA LEU A 249 3.95 -7.49 -6.84
C LEU A 249 5.28 -7.71 -7.57
N SER A 250 6.40 -7.52 -6.86
CA SER A 250 7.75 -7.63 -7.43
C SER A 250 8.68 -8.43 -6.50
N THR A 251 9.53 -7.81 -5.70
CA THR A 251 10.53 -8.44 -4.82
C THR A 251 10.25 -8.17 -3.34
N GLN A 252 9.39 -7.20 -3.04
CA GLN A 252 8.96 -6.84 -1.69
C GLN A 252 7.51 -7.24 -1.43
N ARG A 253 7.19 -7.52 -0.15
CA ARG A 253 5.82 -7.71 0.33
C ARG A 253 4.99 -6.46 0.05
N LEU A 254 3.71 -6.66 -0.22
CA LEU A 254 2.74 -5.57 -0.22
C LEU A 254 2.62 -5.03 1.21
N PRO A 255 2.37 -3.72 1.41
CA PRO A 255 2.41 -3.05 2.72
C PRO A 255 1.18 -3.35 3.60
N PHE A 256 0.71 -4.59 3.55
CA PHE A 256 -0.43 -5.13 4.29
C PHE A 256 0.02 -6.27 5.20
N PRO A 257 -0.54 -6.38 6.42
CA PRO A 257 -0.27 -7.49 7.32
C PRO A 257 -0.82 -8.80 6.74
N SER A 258 -0.47 -9.92 7.35
CA SER A 258 -1.04 -11.20 6.94
C SER A 258 -2.56 -11.21 7.17
N ASN A 259 -3.30 -11.97 6.38
CA ASN A 259 -4.75 -12.14 6.54
C ASN A 259 -5.51 -10.79 6.61
N SER A 260 -5.20 -9.88 5.69
CA SER A 260 -5.84 -8.56 5.55
C SER A 260 -7.15 -8.63 4.78
N PHE A 261 -7.19 -9.41 3.70
CA PHE A 261 -8.29 -9.39 2.72
C PHE A 261 -9.15 -10.66 2.79
N ASP A 262 -10.45 -10.49 2.55
CA ASP A 262 -11.42 -11.58 2.37
C ASP A 262 -11.37 -12.14 0.94
N MET A 263 -10.98 -11.30 -0.02
CA MET A 263 -10.90 -11.64 -1.43
C MET A 263 -9.71 -10.95 -2.10
N ALA A 264 -8.96 -11.70 -2.92
CA ALA A 264 -7.94 -11.18 -3.81
C ALA A 264 -8.38 -11.41 -5.25
N HIS A 265 -8.31 -10.37 -6.07
CA HIS A 265 -8.77 -10.39 -7.45
C HIS A 265 -7.66 -9.97 -8.41
N CYS A 266 -7.62 -10.63 -9.55
CA CYS A 266 -6.89 -10.20 -10.73
C CYS A 266 -7.72 -10.52 -11.98
N SER A 267 -7.92 -9.50 -12.83
CA SER A 267 -8.51 -9.67 -14.15
C SER A 267 -7.51 -9.23 -15.21
N ARG A 268 -6.88 -10.18 -15.90
CA ARG A 268 -5.82 -9.92 -16.90
C ARG A 268 -4.72 -8.97 -16.39
N CYS A 269 -4.27 -9.16 -15.16
CA CYS A 269 -3.30 -8.26 -14.52
C CYS A 269 -1.84 -8.40 -15.01
N LEU A 270 -1.57 -9.33 -15.94
CA LEU A 270 -0.23 -9.61 -16.48
C LEU A 270 0.82 -10.01 -15.43
N ILE A 271 0.38 -10.43 -14.24
CA ILE A 271 1.25 -10.97 -13.20
C ILE A 271 1.59 -12.42 -13.59
N PRO A 272 2.88 -12.79 -13.67
CA PRO A 272 3.29 -14.14 -14.03
C PRO A 272 3.17 -15.07 -12.81
N TRP A 273 1.94 -15.47 -12.49
CA TRP A 273 1.59 -16.20 -11.26
C TRP A 273 2.37 -17.50 -11.04
N THR A 274 2.81 -18.18 -12.11
CA THR A 274 3.51 -19.46 -12.06
C THR A 274 5.04 -19.34 -12.12
N GLU A 275 5.56 -18.15 -12.40
CA GLU A 275 6.99 -17.88 -12.47
C GLU A 275 7.61 -17.72 -11.06
N PHE A 276 8.95 -17.82 -11.00
CA PHE A 276 9.72 -17.67 -9.76
C PHE A 276 9.23 -18.57 -8.62
N GLY A 277 8.71 -19.76 -8.96
CA GLY A 277 8.15 -20.71 -7.99
C GLY A 277 6.80 -20.29 -7.40
N GLY A 278 6.04 -19.42 -8.06
CA GLY A 278 4.75 -18.97 -7.53
C GLY A 278 4.89 -17.96 -6.38
N ILE A 279 6.00 -17.24 -6.29
CA ILE A 279 6.26 -16.28 -5.20
C ILE A 279 5.20 -15.18 -5.08
N TYR A 280 4.52 -14.84 -6.17
CA TYR A 280 3.41 -13.88 -6.14
C TYR A 280 2.13 -14.48 -5.55
N LEU A 281 1.88 -15.78 -5.79
CA LEU A 281 0.80 -16.52 -5.14
C LEU A 281 1.07 -16.66 -3.64
N LEU A 282 2.33 -16.81 -3.22
CA LEU A 282 2.72 -16.80 -1.80
C LEU A 282 2.37 -15.48 -1.11
N GLU A 283 2.55 -14.35 -1.79
CA GLU A 283 2.16 -13.05 -1.23
C GLU A 283 0.64 -12.90 -1.14
N VAL A 284 -0.10 -13.33 -2.18
CA VAL A 284 -1.57 -13.40 -2.13
C VAL A 284 -2.02 -14.30 -0.99
N HIS A 285 -1.41 -15.48 -0.84
CA HIS A 285 -1.69 -16.39 0.26
C HIS A 285 -1.47 -15.72 1.61
N ARG A 286 -0.35 -15.01 1.81
CA ARG A 286 -0.04 -14.32 3.07
C ARG A 286 -1.11 -13.31 3.44
N ILE A 287 -1.54 -12.45 2.50
CA ILE A 287 -2.48 -11.36 2.78
C ILE A 287 -3.95 -11.80 2.75
N LEU A 288 -4.26 -12.96 2.19
CA LEU A 288 -5.63 -13.50 2.14
C LEU A 288 -5.94 -14.28 3.41
N ARG A 289 -7.10 -14.05 4.03
CA ARG A 289 -7.49 -14.77 5.24
C ARG A 289 -7.76 -16.25 4.96
N PRO A 290 -7.62 -17.14 5.95
CA PRO A 290 -8.09 -18.52 5.81
C PRO A 290 -9.59 -18.50 5.46
N GLY A 291 -10.00 -19.28 4.46
CA GLY A 291 -11.37 -19.26 3.93
C GLY A 291 -11.65 -18.17 2.90
N GLY A 292 -10.72 -17.24 2.69
CA GLY A 292 -10.81 -16.20 1.68
C GLY A 292 -10.68 -16.71 0.26
N PHE A 293 -11.07 -15.87 -0.70
CA PHE A 293 -11.18 -16.22 -2.11
C PHE A 293 -10.08 -15.57 -2.95
N PHE A 294 -9.36 -16.37 -3.75
CA PHE A 294 -8.54 -15.87 -4.85
C PHE A 294 -9.32 -16.01 -6.15
N VAL A 295 -9.53 -14.91 -6.85
CA VAL A 295 -10.29 -14.84 -8.10
C VAL A 295 -9.35 -14.43 -9.22
N LEU A 296 -9.19 -15.31 -10.21
CA LEU A 296 -8.43 -15.04 -11.43
C LEU A 296 -9.36 -15.04 -12.63
N SER A 297 -9.25 -14.00 -13.45
CA SER A 297 -10.05 -13.83 -14.65
C SER A 297 -9.18 -13.54 -15.88
N GLY A 298 -9.42 -14.29 -16.95
CA GLY A 298 -8.59 -14.30 -18.15
C GLY A 298 -7.44 -15.32 -18.07
N PRO A 299 -6.53 -15.32 -19.05
CA PRO A 299 -5.55 -16.40 -19.18
C PRO A 299 -4.66 -16.56 -17.93
N PRO A 300 -4.28 -17.81 -17.60
CA PRO A 300 -4.52 -19.03 -18.38
C PRO A 300 -5.92 -19.64 -18.16
N ILE A 301 -6.87 -18.94 -17.53
CA ILE A 301 -8.25 -19.42 -17.36
C ILE A 301 -8.99 -19.36 -18.69
N ASP A 302 -9.80 -20.40 -18.95
CA ASP A 302 -10.55 -20.54 -20.20
C ASP A 302 -9.62 -20.54 -21.44
N TYR A 303 -8.41 -21.12 -21.31
CA TYR A 303 -7.43 -21.17 -22.39
C TYR A 303 -7.95 -21.94 -23.62
N GLU A 304 -8.79 -22.95 -23.41
CA GLU A 304 -9.40 -23.77 -24.47
C GLU A 304 -10.13 -22.91 -25.50
N GLN A 305 -10.82 -21.86 -25.05
CA GLN A 305 -11.59 -20.96 -25.91
C GLN A 305 -10.83 -19.67 -26.27
N ARG A 306 -9.82 -19.27 -25.49
CA ARG A 306 -9.24 -17.91 -25.55
C ARG A 306 -7.72 -17.83 -25.74
N TRP A 307 -7.09 -18.88 -26.26
CA TRP A 307 -5.63 -18.90 -26.48
C TRP A 307 -5.14 -18.00 -27.63
N GLN A 308 -5.92 -17.81 -28.71
CA GLN A 308 -5.48 -17.16 -29.97
C GLN A 308 -5.26 -15.63 -29.90
N GLY A 309 -5.44 -15.01 -28.73
CA GLY A 309 -5.34 -13.55 -28.54
C GLY A 309 -4.01 -13.05 -27.96
N TRP A 310 -3.06 -13.95 -27.74
CA TRP A 310 -1.82 -13.67 -27.03
C TRP A 310 -0.67 -14.25 -27.83
N ASN A 311 0.52 -13.64 -27.76
CA ASN A 311 1.71 -14.15 -28.42
C ASN A 311 2.23 -15.41 -27.70
N THR A 312 1.41 -16.47 -27.70
CA THR A 312 1.52 -17.71 -26.93
C THR A 312 0.92 -18.85 -27.75
N THR A 313 1.24 -20.09 -27.40
CA THR A 313 0.62 -21.28 -28.00
C THR A 313 -0.47 -21.86 -27.10
N PHE A 314 -1.30 -22.75 -27.66
CA PHE A 314 -2.27 -23.50 -26.88
C PHE A 314 -1.58 -24.31 -25.79
N GLU A 315 -0.46 -24.96 -26.14
CA GLU A 315 0.36 -25.78 -25.26
C GLU A 315 0.96 -24.96 -24.11
N ASP A 316 1.46 -23.76 -24.40
CA ASP A 316 1.99 -22.85 -23.36
C ASP A 316 0.90 -22.44 -22.36
N GLN A 317 -0.30 -22.11 -22.84
CA GLN A 317 -1.41 -21.72 -21.97
C GLN A 317 -1.91 -22.90 -21.13
N LYS A 318 -1.99 -24.09 -21.73
CA LYS A 318 -2.32 -25.33 -21.02
C LYS A 318 -1.31 -25.62 -19.92
N ALA A 319 -0.01 -25.63 -20.24
CA ALA A 319 1.05 -25.88 -19.27
C ALA A 319 1.06 -24.84 -18.15
N ASN A 320 0.79 -23.57 -18.48
CA ASN A 320 0.66 -22.51 -17.49
C ASN A 320 -0.57 -22.69 -16.58
N HIS A 321 -1.70 -23.15 -17.14
CA HIS A 321 -2.89 -23.48 -16.37
C HIS A 321 -2.64 -24.63 -15.39
N GLU A 322 -2.08 -25.75 -15.88
CA GLU A 322 -1.76 -26.93 -15.06
C GLU A 322 -0.80 -26.57 -13.92
N ARG A 323 0.26 -25.80 -14.22
CA ARG A 323 1.21 -25.32 -13.20
C ARG A 323 0.57 -24.38 -12.18
N LEU A 324 -0.38 -23.55 -12.60
CA LEU A 324 -1.13 -22.68 -11.69
C LEU A 324 -1.97 -23.52 -10.72
N GLU A 325 -2.69 -24.53 -11.21
CA GLU A 325 -3.48 -25.43 -10.37
C GLU A 325 -2.61 -26.22 -9.39
N GLU A 326 -1.46 -26.73 -9.83
CA GLU A 326 -0.50 -27.45 -8.99
C GLU A 326 0.03 -26.57 -7.84
N LEU A 327 0.47 -25.34 -8.17
CA LEU A 327 0.96 -24.39 -7.15
C LEU A 327 -0.13 -23.98 -6.17
N LEU A 328 -1.35 -23.73 -6.65
CA LEU A 328 -2.46 -23.37 -5.77
C LEU A 328 -2.81 -24.54 -4.84
N ALA A 329 -2.88 -25.77 -5.36
CA ALA A 329 -3.11 -26.96 -4.54
C ALA A 329 -2.01 -27.16 -3.50
N SER A 330 -0.74 -26.94 -3.85
CA SER A 330 0.37 -27.06 -2.91
C SER A 330 0.40 -25.96 -1.84
N MET A 331 -0.25 -24.83 -2.10
CA MET A 331 -0.47 -23.73 -1.16
C MET A 331 -1.79 -23.82 -0.39
N CYS A 332 -2.44 -24.99 -0.37
CA CYS A 332 -3.70 -25.23 0.33
C CYS A 332 -4.90 -24.42 -0.21
N PHE A 333 -4.89 -24.06 -1.49
CA PHE A 333 -6.09 -23.61 -2.17
C PHE A 333 -6.87 -24.79 -2.77
N LYS A 334 -8.19 -24.67 -2.77
CA LYS A 334 -9.09 -25.59 -3.48
C LYS A 334 -9.89 -24.81 -4.50
N LEU A 335 -10.06 -25.36 -5.69
CA LEU A 335 -10.98 -24.77 -6.67
C LEU A 335 -12.39 -24.76 -6.06
N TYR A 336 -12.95 -23.56 -5.94
CA TYR A 336 -14.23 -23.30 -5.29
C TYR A 336 -15.36 -23.33 -6.30
N ASN A 337 -15.23 -22.52 -7.36
CA ASN A 337 -16.19 -22.42 -8.45
C ASN A 337 -15.52 -21.87 -9.71
N THR A 338 -16.05 -22.21 -10.88
CA THR A 338 -15.62 -21.66 -12.17
C THR A 338 -16.81 -21.35 -13.04
N LYS A 339 -16.71 -20.27 -13.81
CA LYS A 339 -17.69 -19.93 -14.84
C LYS A 339 -17.06 -19.01 -15.88
N ASP A 340 -17.21 -19.41 -17.14
CA ASP A 340 -16.62 -18.74 -18.28
C ASP A 340 -15.12 -18.53 -18.05
N ALA A 341 -14.63 -17.30 -18.17
CA ALA A 341 -13.23 -16.96 -17.95
C ALA A 341 -12.89 -16.59 -16.49
N ILE A 342 -13.74 -16.93 -15.52
CA ILE A 342 -13.54 -16.68 -14.09
C ILE A 342 -13.31 -18.01 -13.38
N ALA A 343 -12.21 -18.09 -12.63
CA ALA A 343 -11.97 -19.18 -11.69
C ALA A 343 -11.77 -18.61 -10.29
N VAL A 344 -12.41 -19.27 -9.32
CA VAL A 344 -12.38 -18.92 -7.90
C VAL A 344 -11.74 -20.08 -7.16
N TRP A 345 -10.69 -19.80 -6.40
CA TRP A 345 -10.11 -20.73 -5.43
C TRP A 345 -10.34 -20.21 -4.03
N GLN A 346 -10.52 -21.13 -3.08
CA GLN A 346 -10.66 -20.80 -1.68
C GLN A 346 -9.44 -21.29 -0.90
N LYS A 347 -8.83 -20.41 -0.12
CA LYS A 347 -7.75 -20.76 0.81
C LYS A 347 -8.33 -21.63 1.92
N SER A 348 -7.69 -22.76 2.23
CA SER A 348 -8.15 -23.65 3.29
C SER A 348 -8.25 -22.93 4.64
N GLU A 349 -9.39 -23.13 5.32
CA GLU A 349 -9.55 -22.80 6.75
C GLU A 349 -8.93 -23.89 7.64
N ASP A 350 -8.80 -25.10 7.10
CA ASP A 350 -8.29 -26.26 7.80
C ASP A 350 -6.76 -26.23 7.85
N ASN A 351 -6.24 -26.18 9.08
CA ASN A 351 -4.81 -26.20 9.35
C ASN A 351 -4.16 -27.56 9.04
N ASP A 352 -4.94 -28.65 8.96
CA ASP A 352 -4.42 -29.98 8.63
C ASP A 352 -3.87 -30.05 7.20
N CYS A 353 -4.33 -29.17 6.32
CA CYS A 353 -3.72 -29.04 4.99
C CYS A 353 -2.22 -28.68 5.08
N TYR A 354 -1.85 -27.82 6.03
CA TYR A 354 -0.46 -27.38 6.20
C TYR A 354 0.44 -28.46 6.82
N LYS A 355 -0.12 -29.46 7.53
CA LYS A 355 0.67 -30.59 8.08
C LYS A 355 1.36 -31.41 6.99
N LYS A 356 0.80 -31.42 5.77
CA LYS A 356 1.42 -32.10 4.63
C LYS A 356 2.71 -31.41 4.16
N LEU A 357 2.91 -30.15 4.53
CA LEU A 357 4.10 -29.38 4.16
C LEU A 357 5.30 -29.70 5.05
N ASP A 358 5.09 -30.41 6.17
CA ASP A 358 6.17 -30.88 7.04
C ASP A 358 6.99 -32.03 6.42
N THR A 359 6.53 -32.58 5.29
CA THR A 359 7.29 -33.61 4.56
C THR A 359 8.55 -33.00 3.93
N PRO A 360 9.73 -33.63 4.09
CA PRO A 360 10.95 -33.23 3.40
C PRO A 360 10.71 -33.09 1.89
N ASP A 361 11.32 -32.08 1.28
CA ASP A 361 11.25 -31.77 -0.16
C ASP A 361 9.88 -31.27 -0.69
N TYR A 362 8.91 -30.98 0.19
CA TYR A 362 7.66 -30.33 -0.24
C TYR A 362 7.89 -28.87 -0.63
N TYR A 363 7.29 -28.44 -1.74
CA TYR A 363 7.34 -27.06 -2.21
C TYR A 363 5.93 -26.43 -2.33
N PRO A 364 5.72 -25.21 -1.81
CA PRO A 364 6.67 -24.37 -1.08
C PRO A 364 6.90 -24.83 0.38
N PRO A 365 8.08 -24.60 0.97
CA PRO A 365 8.33 -24.89 2.38
C PRO A 365 7.57 -23.91 3.28
N ILE A 366 7.27 -24.30 4.53
CA ILE A 366 6.76 -23.37 5.55
C ILE A 366 7.86 -22.36 5.91
N CYS A 367 7.48 -21.09 6.12
CA CYS A 367 8.43 -20.08 6.59
C CYS A 367 8.96 -20.40 8.00
N ASP A 368 10.23 -20.10 8.23
CA ASP A 368 10.82 -20.18 9.56
C ASP A 368 10.15 -19.21 10.55
N ASP A 369 10.32 -19.50 11.83
CA ASP A 369 9.91 -18.72 12.98
C ASP A 369 10.65 -17.37 13.10
N GLY A 370 11.68 -17.15 12.28
CA GLY A 370 12.31 -15.84 12.08
C GLY A 370 11.51 -14.90 11.16
N THR A 371 10.46 -15.40 10.52
CA THR A 371 9.62 -14.63 9.59
C THR A 371 8.37 -14.09 10.31
N GLU A 372 8.36 -12.80 10.65
CA GLU A 372 7.17 -12.13 11.17
C GLU A 372 6.07 -12.02 10.07
N PRO A 373 4.89 -12.66 10.22
CA PRO A 373 3.83 -12.65 9.21
C PRO A 373 3.29 -11.27 8.85
N ASP A 374 3.20 -10.38 9.85
CA ASP A 374 2.60 -9.05 9.70
C ASP A 374 3.63 -7.97 9.33
N ALA A 375 4.92 -8.32 9.26
CA ALA A 375 5.97 -7.44 8.76
C ALA A 375 5.89 -7.32 7.24
N ALA A 376 5.71 -6.09 6.75
CA ALA A 376 5.49 -5.84 5.33
C ALA A 376 6.23 -4.61 4.77
N TRP A 377 6.58 -3.61 5.59
CA TRP A 377 7.30 -2.42 5.11
C TRP A 377 8.75 -2.76 4.72
N TYR A 378 9.10 -2.59 3.44
CA TYR A 378 10.39 -2.98 2.85
C TYR A 378 10.82 -4.43 3.13
N ALA A 379 9.87 -5.30 3.49
CA ALA A 379 10.14 -6.69 3.76
C ALA A 379 10.25 -7.48 2.43
N PRO A 380 11.32 -8.24 2.19
CA PRO A 380 11.44 -9.01 0.95
C PRO A 380 10.40 -10.14 0.89
N LEU A 381 9.92 -10.44 -0.31
CA LEU A 381 9.18 -11.66 -0.57
C LEU A 381 10.09 -12.87 -0.32
N ARG A 382 9.59 -13.83 0.46
CA ARG A 382 10.29 -15.08 0.73
C ARG A 382 9.59 -16.22 -0.01
N PRO A 383 10.34 -17.17 -0.59
CA PRO A 383 9.77 -18.34 -1.28
C PRO A 383 9.34 -19.41 -0.25
N CYS A 384 8.52 -19.03 0.72
CA CYS A 384 7.98 -19.89 1.76
C CYS A 384 6.54 -19.51 2.08
N LEU A 385 5.77 -20.47 2.59
CA LEU A 385 4.37 -20.32 2.94
C LEU A 385 4.21 -19.81 4.37
N VAL A 386 3.47 -18.71 4.54
CA VAL A 386 3.07 -18.20 5.86
C VAL A 386 1.80 -18.92 6.29
N VAL A 387 1.90 -19.76 7.33
CA VAL A 387 0.76 -20.51 7.86
C VAL A 387 -0.01 -19.71 8.91
N PRO A 388 -1.33 -19.94 9.08
CA PRO A 388 -2.11 -19.28 10.11
C PRO A 388 -1.52 -19.49 11.50
N ASN A 389 -1.39 -18.41 12.27
CA ASN A 389 -0.81 -18.48 13.61
C ASN A 389 -1.80 -19.16 14.58
N PRO A 390 -1.42 -20.30 15.20
CA PRO A 390 -2.32 -21.06 16.07
C PRO A 390 -2.73 -20.29 17.35
N ARG A 391 -2.04 -19.19 17.68
CA ARG A 391 -2.42 -18.32 18.82
C ARG A 391 -3.76 -17.62 18.61
N PHE A 392 -4.18 -17.44 17.36
CA PHE A 392 -5.41 -16.76 17.02
C PHE A 392 -6.42 -17.78 16.49
N THR A 393 -7.57 -17.84 17.15
CA THR A 393 -8.61 -18.86 16.95
C THR A 393 -9.76 -18.39 16.06
N LYS A 394 -9.93 -17.07 15.91
CA LYS A 394 -11.03 -16.46 15.14
C LYS A 394 -10.50 -15.57 14.01
N MET A 395 -9.75 -16.18 13.09
CA MET A 395 -9.16 -15.48 11.92
C MET A 395 -9.72 -15.93 10.57
N SER A 396 -10.39 -17.08 10.52
CA SER A 396 -11.00 -17.56 9.28
C SER A 396 -12.16 -16.68 8.87
N LEU A 397 -12.44 -16.65 7.57
CA LEU A 397 -13.57 -15.90 7.01
C LEU A 397 -14.91 -16.37 7.59
N SER A 398 -15.05 -17.66 7.92
CA SER A 398 -16.22 -18.23 8.59
C SER A 398 -16.37 -17.86 10.07
N SER A 399 -15.28 -17.49 10.77
CA SER A 399 -15.27 -17.24 12.21
C SER A 399 -15.32 -15.77 12.59
N VAL A 400 -14.90 -14.88 11.69
CA VAL A 400 -15.05 -13.44 11.89
C VAL A 400 -16.52 -13.03 11.75
N PRO A 401 -17.01 -12.05 12.54
CA PRO A 401 -18.36 -11.53 12.35
C PRO A 401 -18.55 -10.99 10.92
N LYS A 402 -19.77 -11.07 10.41
CA LYS A 402 -20.12 -10.47 9.12
C LYS A 402 -20.15 -8.95 9.23
N TRP A 403 -20.08 -8.28 8.09
CA TRP A 403 -20.33 -6.85 7.99
C TRP A 403 -21.84 -6.58 8.15
N PRO A 404 -22.28 -5.57 8.94
CA PRO A 404 -21.48 -4.53 9.59
C PRO A 404 -21.04 -4.81 11.04
N GLU A 405 -21.48 -5.89 11.68
CA GLU A 405 -21.20 -6.18 13.10
C GLU A 405 -19.70 -6.19 13.40
N ARG A 406 -18.92 -6.69 12.44
CA ARG A 406 -17.46 -6.75 12.47
C ARG A 406 -16.76 -5.44 12.84
N LEU A 407 -17.35 -4.29 12.54
CA LEU A 407 -16.75 -2.98 12.80
C LEU A 407 -16.53 -2.70 14.30
N HIS A 408 -17.39 -3.25 15.15
CA HIS A 408 -17.46 -2.97 16.58
C HIS A 408 -17.05 -4.16 17.47
N VAL A 409 -16.79 -5.32 16.87
CA VAL A 409 -16.32 -6.50 17.61
C VAL A 409 -14.81 -6.45 17.76
N VAL A 410 -14.34 -6.62 19.00
CA VAL A 410 -12.91 -6.67 19.32
C VAL A 410 -12.25 -7.85 18.59
N PRO A 411 -11.28 -7.60 17.70
CA PRO A 411 -10.59 -8.67 16.97
C PRO A 411 -9.73 -9.57 17.86
N ASP A 412 -9.56 -10.84 17.48
CA ASP A 412 -8.72 -11.78 18.23
C ASP A 412 -7.23 -11.36 18.23
N ARG A 413 -6.78 -10.75 17.13
CA ARG A 413 -5.42 -10.20 17.00
C ARG A 413 -5.11 -9.04 17.92
N MET A 414 -6.10 -8.47 18.62
CA MET A 414 -5.86 -7.50 19.70
C MET A 414 -4.96 -8.06 20.81
N ARG A 415 -4.94 -9.39 21.02
CA ARG A 415 -4.05 -10.04 21.99
C ARG A 415 -2.57 -9.97 21.60
N GLY A 416 -2.28 -9.83 20.29
CA GLY A 416 -0.92 -9.71 19.75
C GLY A 416 -0.39 -8.28 19.74
N VAL A 417 -1.27 -7.30 19.91
CA VAL A 417 -0.91 -5.87 19.98
C VAL A 417 -0.39 -5.58 21.39
N HIS A 418 0.84 -5.11 21.51
CA HIS A 418 1.39 -4.75 22.83
C HIS A 418 0.56 -3.64 23.50
N GLY A 419 0.08 -3.90 24.73
CA GLY A 419 -0.86 -3.01 25.44
C GLY A 419 -2.30 -3.04 24.89
N GLY A 420 -2.58 -3.85 23.87
CA GLY A 420 -3.90 -4.06 23.30
C GLY A 420 -4.81 -4.89 24.22
N SER A 421 -6.06 -4.47 24.35
CA SER A 421 -7.10 -5.18 25.10
C SER A 421 -8.50 -4.81 24.58
N ALA A 422 -9.51 -5.59 24.96
CA ALA A 422 -10.90 -5.22 24.71
C ALA A 422 -11.25 -3.84 25.30
N GLY A 423 -10.70 -3.52 26.47
CA GLY A 423 -10.89 -2.22 27.11
C GLY A 423 -10.23 -1.06 26.35
N SER A 424 -9.03 -1.25 25.79
CA SER A 424 -8.38 -0.21 24.97
C SER A 424 -9.11 0.01 23.66
N PHE A 425 -9.61 -1.06 23.02
CA PHE A 425 -10.43 -0.97 21.82
C PHE A 425 -11.74 -0.20 22.08
N GLY A 426 -12.48 -0.57 23.14
CA GLY A 426 -13.72 0.12 23.50
C GLY A 426 -13.51 1.60 23.85
N ARG A 427 -12.40 1.94 24.53
CA ARG A 427 -12.04 3.34 24.78
C ARG A 427 -11.72 4.10 23.50
N ASP A 428 -11.02 3.49 22.55
CA ASP A 428 -10.72 4.11 21.25
C ASP A 428 -12.02 4.40 20.48
N ASP A 429 -12.97 3.47 20.46
CA ASP A 429 -14.28 3.66 19.81
C ASP A 429 -15.08 4.82 20.43
N ILE A 430 -15.15 4.89 21.76
CA ILE A 430 -15.86 5.98 22.46
C ILE A 430 -15.17 7.32 22.19
N LYS A 431 -13.83 7.34 22.25
CA LYS A 431 -13.01 8.53 21.97
C LYS A 431 -13.28 9.07 20.57
N TRP A 432 -13.27 8.19 19.55
CA TRP A 432 -13.44 8.62 18.16
C TRP A 432 -14.85 9.10 17.84
N LYS A 433 -15.89 8.49 18.41
CA LYS A 433 -17.27 9.00 18.27
C LYS A 433 -17.36 10.45 18.76
N LYS A 434 -16.88 10.72 19.98
CA LYS A 434 -16.89 12.08 20.56
C LYS A 434 -16.09 13.08 19.72
N ARG A 435 -14.91 12.68 19.24
CA ARG A 435 -14.03 13.54 18.44
C ARG A 435 -14.59 13.85 17.06
N VAL A 436 -15.13 12.85 16.36
CA VAL A 436 -15.74 13.07 15.05
C VAL A 436 -16.97 13.98 15.16
N GLU A 437 -17.79 13.83 16.21
CA GLU A 437 -18.88 14.76 16.49
C GLU A 437 -18.39 16.21 16.69
N HIS A 438 -17.27 16.39 17.38
CA HIS A 438 -16.63 17.70 17.55
C HIS A 438 -16.07 18.24 16.23
N TYR A 439 -15.35 17.41 15.47
CA TYR A 439 -14.80 17.79 14.17
C TYR A 439 -15.88 18.19 13.16
N LYS A 440 -17.04 17.52 13.17
CA LYS A 440 -18.20 17.92 12.34
C LYS A 440 -18.76 19.28 12.71
N LYS A 441 -18.60 19.75 13.96
CA LYS A 441 -18.97 21.12 14.38
C LYS A 441 -17.96 22.14 13.88
N LEU A 442 -16.67 21.84 13.98
CA LEU A 442 -15.58 22.72 13.51
C LEU A 442 -15.51 22.81 11.97
N LEU A 443 -15.78 21.68 11.30
CA LEU A 443 -15.75 21.54 9.85
C LEU A 443 -17.07 20.93 9.35
N PRO A 444 -18.13 21.74 9.18
CA PRO A 444 -19.48 21.25 8.80
C PRO A 444 -19.57 20.51 7.47
N VAL A 445 -18.55 20.61 6.61
CA VAL A 445 -18.47 19.86 5.36
C VAL A 445 -18.06 18.39 5.56
N LEU A 446 -17.50 18.03 6.74
CA LEU A 446 -17.22 16.65 7.11
C LEU A 446 -18.52 15.85 7.25
N GLY A 447 -18.63 14.75 6.51
CA GLY A 447 -19.85 13.94 6.42
C GLY A 447 -20.79 14.31 5.27
N THR A 448 -20.43 15.30 4.45
CA THR A 448 -21.16 15.64 3.21
C THR A 448 -20.49 15.02 1.98
N ASP A 449 -21.13 15.12 0.82
CA ASP A 449 -20.57 14.70 -0.49
C ASP A 449 -19.36 15.54 -0.95
N LYS A 450 -19.01 16.60 -0.21
CA LYS A 450 -17.84 17.45 -0.49
C LYS A 450 -16.51 16.79 -0.14
N ILE A 451 -16.50 15.83 0.79
CA ILE A 451 -15.31 15.10 1.22
C ILE A 451 -15.53 13.62 0.91
N ARG A 452 -14.69 13.03 0.07
CA ARG A 452 -14.82 11.63 -0.36
C ARG A 452 -13.59 10.80 -0.03
N ASN A 453 -12.41 11.26 -0.45
CA ASN A 453 -11.13 10.59 -0.22
C ASN A 453 -10.50 11.12 1.06
N VAL A 454 -10.48 10.31 2.11
CA VAL A 454 -9.91 10.69 3.41
C VAL A 454 -8.70 9.83 3.72
N MET A 455 -7.70 10.41 4.38
CA MET A 455 -6.58 9.67 4.93
C MET A 455 -6.46 9.97 6.43
N ASP A 456 -6.42 8.92 7.24
CA ASP A 456 -6.00 8.99 8.64
C ASP A 456 -4.51 8.65 8.69
N MET A 457 -3.67 9.67 8.88
CA MET A 457 -2.22 9.55 8.69
C MET A 457 -1.53 8.81 9.84
N ASN A 458 -2.15 8.71 11.01
CA ASN A 458 -1.54 8.08 12.18
C ASN A 458 -2.57 7.30 12.99
N THR A 459 -3.16 6.30 12.34
CA THR A 459 -4.22 5.49 12.94
C THR A 459 -3.65 4.47 13.92
N VAL A 460 -4.49 4.03 14.85
CA VAL A 460 -4.18 2.90 15.75
C VAL A 460 -5.08 1.72 15.40
N PHE A 461 -6.37 1.78 15.76
CA PHE A 461 -7.33 0.72 15.47
C PHE A 461 -8.37 1.10 14.39
N GLY A 462 -8.11 2.16 13.60
CA GLY A 462 -9.06 2.64 12.58
C GLY A 462 -10.32 3.29 13.16
N GLY A 463 -10.28 3.75 14.42
CA GLY A 463 -11.46 4.30 15.09
C GLY A 463 -12.01 5.58 14.45
N PHE A 464 -11.15 6.42 13.86
CA PHE A 464 -11.59 7.59 13.08
C PHE A 464 -12.43 7.15 11.87
N ALA A 465 -11.96 6.17 11.10
CA ALA A 465 -12.71 5.59 10.00
C ALA A 465 -14.00 4.91 10.43
N ALA A 466 -13.98 4.20 11.56
CA ALA A 466 -15.16 3.56 12.12
C ALA A 466 -16.24 4.57 12.54
N ALA A 467 -15.84 5.73 13.06
CA ALA A 467 -16.78 6.80 13.44
C ALA A 467 -17.36 7.57 12.24
N LEU A 468 -16.75 7.44 11.05
CA LEU A 468 -17.22 8.04 9.79
C LEU A 468 -17.86 7.02 8.84
N ILE A 469 -18.13 5.80 9.29
CA ILE A 469 -18.49 4.70 8.38
C ILE A 469 -19.79 4.93 7.59
N ASP A 470 -20.71 5.69 8.17
CA ASP A 470 -22.02 6.00 7.59
C ASP A 470 -21.99 7.24 6.68
N ASP A 471 -20.87 7.96 6.64
CA ASP A 471 -20.67 9.11 5.77
C ASP A 471 -20.30 8.63 4.35
N PRO A 472 -20.56 9.42 3.28
CA PRO A 472 -20.31 9.03 1.88
C PRO A 472 -18.82 9.08 1.49
N LEU A 473 -17.92 8.70 2.40
CA LEU A 473 -16.47 8.80 2.27
C LEU A 473 -15.79 7.44 2.50
N TRP A 474 -14.50 7.37 2.22
CA TRP A 474 -13.66 6.23 2.59
C TRP A 474 -12.37 6.75 3.21
N VAL A 475 -11.79 5.95 4.10
CA VAL A 475 -10.57 6.33 4.82
C VAL A 475 -9.43 5.36 4.50
N MET A 476 -8.32 5.89 3.99
CA MET A 476 -7.03 5.20 4.01
C MET A 476 -6.45 5.30 5.43
N ASN A 477 -6.48 4.20 6.17
CA ASN A 477 -5.92 4.13 7.52
C ASN A 477 -4.41 3.85 7.44
N VAL A 478 -3.57 4.76 7.88
CA VAL A 478 -2.10 4.61 7.82
C VAL A 478 -1.54 4.32 9.20
N VAL A 479 -0.80 3.22 9.32
CA VAL A 479 -0.02 2.88 10.52
C VAL A 479 1.46 3.07 10.20
N SER A 480 2.18 3.84 11.04
CA SER A 480 3.62 4.02 10.87
C SER A 480 4.35 2.69 10.95
N SER A 481 5.29 2.44 10.03
CA SER A 481 6.14 1.23 10.06
C SER A 481 7.08 1.17 11.27
N TYR A 482 7.23 2.29 11.99
CA TYR A 482 8.04 2.41 13.21
C TYR A 482 7.19 2.49 14.48
N ALA A 483 5.87 2.55 14.33
CA ALA A 483 4.94 2.45 15.44
C ALA A 483 4.57 0.99 15.72
N LEU A 484 3.75 0.81 16.74
CA LEU A 484 3.21 -0.49 17.11
C LEU A 484 2.31 -1.02 15.99
N ASN A 485 2.66 -2.19 15.44
CA ASN A 485 1.96 -2.78 14.30
C ASN A 485 0.53 -3.19 14.68
N SER A 486 -0.41 -2.28 14.42
CA SER A 486 -1.84 -2.39 14.74
C SER A 486 -2.70 -2.50 13.49
N LEU A 487 -2.09 -2.46 12.30
CA LEU A 487 -2.81 -2.48 11.02
C LEU A 487 -3.63 -3.76 10.82
N ALA A 488 -3.20 -4.88 11.39
CA ALA A 488 -3.94 -6.13 11.35
C ALA A 488 -5.32 -6.00 12.02
N VAL A 489 -5.42 -5.19 13.09
CA VAL A 489 -6.69 -4.89 13.78
C VAL A 489 -7.61 -4.06 12.89
N VAL A 490 -7.07 -3.06 12.18
CA VAL A 490 -7.85 -2.25 11.22
C VAL A 490 -8.52 -3.14 10.18
N TYR A 491 -7.76 -4.07 9.60
CA TYR A 491 -8.31 -5.03 8.66
C TYR A 491 -9.33 -5.96 9.32
N ASP A 492 -9.10 -6.45 10.54
CA ASP A 492 -10.07 -7.28 11.26
C ASP A 492 -11.39 -6.59 11.56
N ARG A 493 -11.43 -5.25 11.64
CA ARG A 493 -12.67 -4.46 11.74
C ARG A 493 -13.42 -4.35 10.41
N GLY A 494 -12.86 -4.83 9.30
CA GLY A 494 -13.44 -4.68 7.96
C GLY A 494 -13.16 -3.33 7.32
N LEU A 495 -12.06 -2.67 7.73
CA LEU A 495 -11.55 -1.43 7.15
C LEU A 495 -10.31 -1.71 6.28
N ILE A 496 -9.86 -0.72 5.51
CA ILE A 496 -8.65 -0.80 4.68
C ILE A 496 -7.56 0.14 5.20
N GLY A 497 -6.30 -0.20 4.94
CA GLY A 497 -5.17 0.63 5.35
C GLY A 497 -3.83 0.14 4.84
N THR A 498 -2.75 0.84 5.17
CA THR A 498 -1.39 0.51 4.71
C THR A 498 -0.35 0.86 5.77
N LEU A 499 0.75 0.10 5.79
CA LEU A 499 1.97 0.54 6.47
C LEU A 499 2.64 1.65 5.66
N HIS A 500 3.23 2.63 6.34
CA HIS A 500 4.00 3.68 5.71
C HIS A 500 5.05 4.29 6.64
N ASP A 501 6.18 4.73 6.09
CA ASP A 501 7.14 5.59 6.77
C ASP A 501 6.96 7.04 6.29
N TRP A 502 6.46 7.92 7.16
CA TRP A 502 6.26 9.34 6.87
C TRP A 502 7.55 10.13 6.66
N CYS A 503 8.71 9.54 6.96
CA CYS A 503 9.99 10.10 6.54
C CYS A 503 10.19 10.00 5.02
N GLU A 504 9.32 9.34 4.26
CA GLU A 504 9.41 9.18 2.82
C GLU A 504 8.06 9.52 2.14
N ALA A 505 8.02 9.68 0.81
CA ALA A 505 6.78 10.04 0.12
C ALA A 505 5.79 8.87 0.04
N PHE A 506 4.49 9.13 0.12
CA PHE A 506 3.43 8.13 0.05
C PHE A 506 3.23 7.62 -1.39
N SER A 507 2.87 6.34 -1.56
CA SER A 507 2.65 5.70 -2.86
C SER A 507 1.31 6.10 -3.49
N THR A 508 1.14 7.38 -3.81
CA THR A 508 -0.04 7.95 -4.48
C THR A 508 0.31 9.14 -5.38
N TYR A 509 -0.60 9.52 -6.28
CA TYR A 509 -0.49 10.72 -7.11
C TYR A 509 -0.70 12.01 -6.28
N PRO A 510 -0.17 13.16 -6.73
CA PRO A 510 -0.54 14.43 -6.15
C PRO A 510 -2.06 14.67 -6.20
N ARG A 511 -2.59 15.48 -5.28
CA ARG A 511 -4.00 15.90 -5.24
C ARG A 511 -4.98 14.72 -5.21
N THR A 512 -4.73 13.78 -4.31
CA THR A 512 -5.53 12.56 -4.14
C THR A 512 -6.64 12.71 -3.11
N TYR A 513 -6.34 13.30 -1.96
CA TYR A 513 -7.21 13.30 -0.78
C TYR A 513 -7.93 14.64 -0.61
N ASP A 514 -9.21 14.59 -0.26
CA ASP A 514 -10.02 15.76 0.08
C ASP A 514 -9.78 16.20 1.54
N LEU A 515 -9.42 15.24 2.41
CA LEU A 515 -9.15 15.48 3.82
C LEU A 515 -7.95 14.64 4.28
N LEU A 516 -6.98 15.29 4.94
CA LEU A 516 -5.94 14.63 5.71
C LEU A 516 -6.22 14.83 7.21
N HIS A 517 -6.37 13.73 7.94
CA HIS A 517 -6.49 13.73 9.39
C HIS A 517 -5.14 13.33 10.01
N VAL A 518 -4.68 14.12 10.98
CA VAL A 518 -3.41 13.94 11.68
C VAL A 518 -3.68 14.02 13.18
N GLU A 519 -3.46 12.92 13.91
CA GLU A 519 -3.41 12.92 15.37
C GLU A 519 -2.00 12.54 15.85
N SER A 520 -1.37 13.41 16.63
CA SER A 520 -0.12 13.15 17.35
C SER A 520 1.04 12.61 16.50
N LEU A 521 1.00 12.84 15.18
CA LEU A 521 1.98 12.33 14.24
C LEU A 521 3.35 12.97 14.50
N PHE A 522 3.41 14.28 14.70
CA PHE A 522 4.67 14.97 14.96
C PHE A 522 5.20 14.66 16.35
N THR A 523 4.32 14.54 17.35
CA THR A 523 4.73 14.04 18.68
C THR A 523 5.38 12.66 18.60
N SER A 524 4.90 11.81 17.70
CA SER A 524 5.41 10.44 17.55
C SER A 524 6.66 10.36 16.66
N GLU A 525 6.72 11.10 15.55
CA GLU A 525 7.71 10.88 14.48
C GLU A 525 8.76 12.01 14.32
N SER A 526 8.62 13.16 14.99
CA SER A 526 9.52 14.33 14.77
C SER A 526 10.99 14.07 15.12
N HIS A 527 11.28 13.03 15.91
CA HIS A 527 12.63 12.62 16.25
C HIS A 527 13.36 11.91 15.10
N ARG A 528 12.62 11.44 14.09
CA ARG A 528 13.13 10.77 12.88
C ARG A 528 12.87 11.58 11.61
N CYS A 529 11.68 12.14 11.50
CA CYS A 529 11.21 12.80 10.29
C CYS A 529 11.19 14.31 10.48
N ASP A 530 11.83 15.03 9.55
CA ASP A 530 11.77 16.49 9.53
C ASP A 530 10.37 16.93 9.08
N MET A 531 9.70 17.67 9.98
CA MET A 531 8.34 18.20 9.85
C MET A 531 8.12 18.90 8.50
N LYS A 532 9.13 19.60 7.98
CA LYS A 532 9.07 20.30 6.69
C LYS A 532 8.72 19.36 5.55
N TYR A 533 9.36 18.19 5.47
CA TYR A 533 9.12 17.24 4.39
C TYR A 533 7.81 16.49 4.55
N VAL A 534 7.39 16.21 5.79
CA VAL A 534 6.07 15.62 6.05
C VAL A 534 4.96 16.56 5.59
N LEU A 535 5.04 17.86 5.94
CA LEU A 535 4.06 18.86 5.52
C LEU A 535 4.09 19.12 3.99
N LEU A 536 5.26 19.07 3.35
CA LEU A 536 5.35 19.10 1.88
C LEU A 536 4.70 17.88 1.22
N GLU A 537 4.86 16.70 1.80
CA GLU A 537 4.20 15.49 1.31
C GLU A 537 2.68 15.57 1.49
N MET A 538 2.22 16.07 2.65
CA MET A 538 0.80 16.38 2.88
C MET A 538 0.28 17.36 1.82
N ASP A 539 1.00 18.44 1.51
CA ASP A 539 0.62 19.36 0.45
C ASP A 539 0.54 18.69 -0.91
N ARG A 540 1.52 17.84 -1.26
CA ARG A 540 1.51 17.11 -2.53
C ARG A 540 0.25 16.28 -2.69
N ILE A 541 -0.12 15.49 -1.67
CA ILE A 541 -1.24 14.53 -1.77
C ILE A 541 -2.61 15.15 -1.48
N LEU A 542 -2.67 16.32 -0.83
CA LEU A 542 -3.91 17.05 -0.56
C LEU A 542 -4.40 17.76 -1.84
N ARG A 543 -5.70 17.61 -2.14
CA ARG A 543 -6.34 18.31 -3.25
C ARG A 543 -6.36 19.82 -3.01
N PRO A 544 -6.28 20.65 -4.07
CA PRO A 544 -6.66 22.05 -3.96
C PRO A 544 -8.06 22.14 -3.35
N THR A 545 -8.29 23.16 -2.51
CA THR A 545 -9.51 23.35 -1.69
C THR A 545 -9.81 22.25 -0.66
N GLY A 546 -8.98 21.23 -0.56
CA GLY A 546 -9.06 20.19 0.45
C GLY A 546 -8.68 20.69 1.85
N TYR A 547 -9.01 19.88 2.84
CA TYR A 547 -8.90 20.22 4.24
C TYR A 547 -7.85 19.38 4.97
N THR A 548 -7.32 19.92 6.07
CA THR A 548 -6.61 19.13 7.07
C THR A 548 -7.19 19.36 8.45
N ILE A 549 -7.24 18.30 9.25
CA ILE A 549 -7.54 18.34 10.68
C ILE A 549 -6.29 17.82 11.39
N ILE A 550 -5.58 18.71 12.08
CA ILE A 550 -4.33 18.39 12.77
C ILE A 550 -4.55 18.57 14.26
N ARG A 551 -4.70 17.47 14.99
CA ARG A 551 -4.71 17.46 16.46
C ARG A 551 -3.31 17.12 16.96
N GLU A 552 -2.67 18.06 17.62
CA GLU A 552 -1.26 17.93 18.00
C GLU A 552 -0.96 18.65 19.31
N SER A 553 0.15 18.25 19.96
CA SER A 553 0.69 18.93 21.13
C SER A 553 0.91 20.43 20.84
N THR A 554 0.58 21.28 21.82
CA THR A 554 0.80 22.73 21.72
C THR A 554 2.24 23.10 21.44
N TYR A 555 3.19 22.21 21.75
CA TYR A 555 4.59 22.35 21.38
C TYR A 555 4.80 22.49 19.86
N PHE A 556 4.06 21.78 19.01
CA PHE A 556 4.31 21.77 17.56
C PHE A 556 3.43 22.73 16.76
N LEU A 557 2.33 23.24 17.34
CA LEU A 557 1.32 23.98 16.58
C LEU A 557 1.85 25.25 15.91
N ASP A 558 2.71 26.02 16.58
CA ASP A 558 3.29 27.24 16.01
C ASP A 558 4.17 26.94 14.80
N ALA A 559 4.99 25.89 14.88
CA ALA A 559 5.81 25.41 13.78
C ALA A 559 4.96 24.93 12.60
N ILE A 560 3.92 24.12 12.87
CA ILE A 560 3.01 23.61 11.85
C ILE A 560 2.29 24.78 11.16
N ASN A 561 1.73 25.72 11.92
CA ASN A 561 1.02 26.87 11.39
C ASN A 561 1.93 27.78 10.55
N THR A 562 3.18 27.95 10.97
CA THR A 562 4.19 28.72 10.21
C THR A 562 4.48 28.08 8.85
N ILE A 563 4.69 26.76 8.81
CA ILE A 563 4.94 26.04 7.56
C ILE A 563 3.67 25.96 6.70
N ALA A 564 2.49 25.72 7.30
CA ALA A 564 1.22 25.65 6.59
C ALA A 564 0.90 26.95 5.82
N LYS A 565 1.19 28.11 6.43
CA LYS A 565 1.10 29.41 5.73
C LYS A 565 2.03 29.47 4.51
N ALA A 566 3.25 28.96 4.63
CA ALA A 566 4.20 28.88 3.51
C ALA A 566 3.73 27.91 2.40
N LEU A 567 2.95 26.89 2.75
CA LEU A 567 2.28 25.96 1.82
C LEU A 567 1.00 26.55 1.19
N ARG A 568 0.67 27.82 1.46
CA ARG A 568 -0.54 28.51 0.99
C ARG A 568 -1.83 27.89 1.57
N TRP A 569 -1.77 27.39 2.80
CA TRP A 569 -2.95 26.94 3.53
C TRP A 569 -3.50 28.07 4.40
N ASP A 570 -4.82 28.14 4.49
CA ASP A 570 -5.52 29.01 5.43
C ASP A 570 -5.89 28.19 6.66
N CYS A 571 -5.40 28.59 7.84
CA CYS A 571 -5.48 27.77 9.05
C CYS A 571 -6.01 28.58 10.24
N HIS A 572 -6.83 27.93 11.07
CA HIS A 572 -7.29 28.45 12.35
C HIS A 572 -7.16 27.39 13.44
N VAL A 573 -6.83 27.85 14.65
CA VAL A 573 -6.65 26.99 15.83
C VAL A 573 -7.95 26.95 16.61
N GLU A 574 -8.35 25.75 17.00
CA GLU A 574 -9.58 25.44 17.71
C GLU A 574 -9.31 24.61 18.95
N GLU A 575 -10.23 24.71 19.91
CA GLU A 575 -10.21 23.90 21.12
C GLU A 575 -10.57 22.44 20.85
N THR A 576 -10.06 21.55 21.68
CA THR A 576 -10.47 20.14 21.72
C THR A 576 -11.83 19.98 22.39
N GLU A 577 -12.49 18.84 22.19
CA GLU A 577 -13.81 18.49 22.75
C GLU A 577 -13.85 18.43 24.29
N ASP A 578 -12.70 18.50 24.94
CA ASP A 578 -12.51 18.50 26.39
C ASP A 578 -11.75 19.73 26.89
N GLY A 579 -11.40 20.68 26.00
CA GLY A 579 -10.69 21.91 26.38
C GLY A 579 -9.28 21.66 26.91
N SER A 580 -8.60 20.61 26.41
CA SER A 580 -7.23 20.29 26.79
C SER A 580 -6.27 21.46 26.55
N GLU A 581 -5.42 21.76 27.54
CA GLU A 581 -4.35 22.76 27.40
C GLU A 581 -3.09 22.20 26.73
N LYS A 582 -2.95 20.87 26.67
CA LYS A 582 -1.74 20.20 26.16
C LYS A 582 -1.76 20.00 24.64
N GLU A 583 -2.94 19.99 24.04
CA GLU A 583 -3.14 19.77 22.61
C GLU A 583 -4.28 20.67 22.10
N LYS A 584 -4.21 21.06 20.82
CA LYS A 584 -5.29 21.80 20.15
C LYS A 584 -5.54 21.18 18.78
N VAL A 585 -6.59 21.65 18.11
CA VAL A 585 -6.96 21.24 16.76
C VAL A 585 -6.66 22.39 15.81
N LEU A 586 -5.83 22.17 14.80
CA LEU A 586 -5.62 23.11 13.70
C LEU A 586 -6.45 22.63 12.51
N ILE A 587 -7.38 23.46 12.06
CA ILE A 587 -8.17 23.22 10.85
C ILE A 587 -7.58 24.08 9.75
N CYS A 588 -7.16 23.46 8.65
CA CYS A 588 -6.64 24.18 7.49
C CYS A 588 -7.41 23.85 6.22
N GLN A 589 -7.42 24.81 5.28
CA GLN A 589 -7.86 24.61 3.92
C GLN A 589 -6.75 25.01 2.95
N LYS A 590 -6.40 24.12 2.02
CA LYS A 590 -5.42 24.39 0.97
C LYS A 590 -6.03 25.30 -0.10
N LYS A 591 -5.36 26.41 -0.44
CA LYS A 591 -5.83 27.30 -1.51
C LYS A 591 -5.59 26.68 -2.89
N LEU A 592 -6.54 26.88 -3.80
CA LEU A 592 -6.30 26.66 -5.22
C LEU A 592 -5.45 27.81 -5.78
N TRP A 593 -4.38 27.45 -6.48
CA TRP A 593 -3.48 28.38 -7.15
C TRP A 593 -3.04 27.77 -8.48
N TYR A 594 -2.65 28.61 -9.43
CA TYR A 594 -2.14 28.19 -10.74
C TYR A 594 -0.71 28.70 -10.90
N SER A 595 0.14 27.92 -11.57
CA SER A 595 1.53 28.34 -11.77
C SER A 595 1.61 29.56 -12.67
N GLN A 596 2.47 30.51 -12.29
CA GLN A 596 2.72 31.71 -13.09
C GLN A 596 3.49 31.41 -14.39
N GLN A 597 4.08 30.21 -14.52
CA GLN A 597 4.81 29.77 -15.71
C GLN A 597 3.90 29.40 -16.89
N ASN A 598 2.58 29.37 -16.69
CA ASN A 598 1.57 29.12 -17.74
C ASN A 598 0.94 30.41 -18.31
N SER A 599 1.45 31.59 -17.93
CA SER A 599 0.95 32.90 -18.39
C SER A 599 1.69 33.45 -19.60
#